data_AF-A0A2V8G6E8-F1
#
_entry.id   AF-A0A2V8G6E8-F1
#
_cell.length_a   1.000
_cell.length_b   1.000
_cell.length_c   1.000
_cell.angle_alpha   90.00
_cell.angle_beta   90.00
_cell.angle_gamma   90.00
#
_symmetry.space_group_name_H-M   'P 1'
#
loop_
_entity.id
_entity.type
_entity.pdbx_description
1 polymer ?
#
loop_
_entity_poly.entity_id
_entity_poly.type
_entity_poly.pdbx_seq_one_letter_code
_entity_poly.pdbx_strand_id
1 'polypeptide(L)'
;MTRIRRPILTTAVITLAAATLLTARPALAGPPLVCFPFDVGSARTLPMGPNGWHDTDRTYDVSRLIDDTIALLGPSTPVIVRMETLRRATLYAGTNPTIAAALLAKLEARAAARQPDVSLAVFDFGYLVETYRQAALMFKNTLPSVETIDGYGLVQKAYAFQRDAEIAFASAIIAASPKRADFDAHRRDALAGAKTDALLSANIATHLSNP
;
A
#
# COMPACT_ATOMS: atom_id res chain seq x y z
N MET A 1 -51.26 -50.44 -52.57
CA MET A 1 -51.91 -49.23 -52.01
C MET A 1 -51.51 -49.15 -50.54
N THR A 2 -50.56 -48.26 -50.25
CA THR A 2 -49.65 -48.38 -49.09
C THR A 2 -49.94 -47.28 -48.07
N ARG A 3 -49.93 -47.66 -46.79
CA ARG A 3 -50.40 -46.89 -45.62
C ARG A 3 -49.75 -45.51 -45.44
N ILE A 4 -50.60 -44.51 -45.17
CA ILE A 4 -50.26 -43.18 -44.65
C ILE A 4 -49.75 -43.32 -43.20
N ARG A 5 -48.55 -42.80 -42.91
CA ARG A 5 -48.00 -42.67 -41.55
C ARG A 5 -48.13 -41.21 -41.06
N ARG A 6 -48.51 -41.08 -39.79
CA ARG A 6 -48.82 -39.85 -39.05
C ARG A 6 -47.59 -38.95 -38.79
N PRO A 7 -47.80 -37.64 -38.56
CA PRO A 7 -46.74 -36.67 -38.25
C PRO A 7 -46.57 -36.54 -36.73
N ILE A 8 -45.36 -36.64 -36.20
CA ILE A 8 -45.07 -36.35 -34.78
C ILE A 8 -43.62 -35.84 -34.62
N LEU A 9 -43.50 -34.68 -33.98
CA LEU A 9 -42.36 -34.08 -33.27
C LEU A 9 -41.08 -33.72 -34.02
N THR A 10 -40.67 -32.44 -33.91
CA THR A 10 -39.56 -32.07 -33.01
C THR A 10 -39.44 -30.55 -32.89
N THR A 11 -40.06 -30.00 -31.83
CA THR A 11 -39.65 -28.73 -31.24
C THR A 11 -38.58 -29.08 -30.20
N ALA A 12 -37.31 -28.79 -30.47
CA ALA A 12 -36.23 -28.97 -29.50
C ALA A 12 -35.62 -27.61 -29.16
N VAL A 13 -35.82 -27.27 -27.89
CA VAL A 13 -35.56 -26.02 -27.18
C VAL A 13 -34.06 -25.63 -27.21
N ILE A 14 -33.82 -24.37 -27.56
CA ILE A 14 -32.57 -23.63 -27.35
C ILE A 14 -32.49 -23.25 -25.88
N THR A 15 -31.54 -23.79 -25.11
CA THR A 15 -30.95 -23.14 -23.91
C THR A 15 -29.85 -24.00 -23.32
N LEU A 16 -28.58 -23.67 -23.59
CA LEU A 16 -27.48 -23.95 -22.66
C LEU A 16 -26.32 -22.97 -22.91
N ALA A 17 -26.42 -21.79 -22.29
CA ALA A 17 -25.31 -20.86 -22.15
C ALA A 17 -25.38 -20.27 -20.75
N ALA A 18 -24.88 -21.01 -19.75
CA ALA A 18 -24.75 -20.53 -18.39
C ALA A 18 -23.42 -21.00 -17.78
N ALA A 19 -22.68 -20.00 -17.29
CA ALA A 19 -21.63 -20.08 -16.28
C ALA A 19 -20.24 -20.59 -16.69
N THR A 20 -19.56 -19.80 -17.52
CA THR A 20 -18.11 -19.53 -17.32
C THR A 20 -17.95 -18.18 -16.65
N LEU A 21 -18.25 -18.10 -15.34
CA LEU A 21 -17.78 -16.98 -14.51
C LEU A 21 -16.26 -17.11 -14.43
N LEU A 22 -15.57 -16.46 -15.37
CA LEU A 22 -14.14 -16.23 -15.32
C LEU A 22 -13.82 -15.61 -13.96
N THR A 23 -13.02 -16.32 -13.17
CA THR A 23 -12.32 -15.77 -12.02
C THR A 23 -11.29 -14.77 -12.53
N ALA A 24 -11.74 -13.56 -12.85
CA ALA A 24 -10.83 -12.45 -13.07
C ALA A 24 -10.12 -12.18 -11.73
N ARG A 25 -8.93 -12.75 -11.56
CA ARG A 25 -8.01 -12.32 -10.52
C ARG A 25 -7.68 -10.87 -10.87
N PRO A 26 -8.04 -9.86 -10.05
CA PRO A 26 -7.43 -8.56 -10.21
C PRO A 26 -5.93 -8.78 -10.08
N ALA A 27 -5.19 -8.63 -11.17
CA ALA A 27 -3.76 -8.56 -11.08
C ALA A 27 -3.46 -7.34 -10.20
N LEU A 28 -2.76 -7.52 -9.08
CA LEU A 28 -2.14 -6.38 -8.40
C LEU A 28 -1.24 -5.73 -9.45
N ALA A 29 -1.69 -4.61 -10.01
CA ALA A 29 -1.08 -3.96 -11.17
C ALA A 29 0.22 -3.21 -10.82
N GLY A 30 0.93 -3.62 -9.76
CA GLY A 30 2.21 -3.08 -9.34
C GLY A 30 2.49 -3.30 -7.85
N PRO A 31 3.68 -2.88 -7.37
CA PRO A 31 4.05 -3.01 -5.97
C PRO A 31 3.09 -2.24 -5.04
N PRO A 32 2.48 -2.90 -4.03
CA PRO A 32 1.35 -2.35 -3.28
C PRO A 32 1.65 -1.02 -2.56
N LEU A 33 2.87 -0.82 -2.06
CA LEU A 33 3.26 0.37 -1.30
C LEU A 33 3.45 1.61 -2.17
N VAL A 34 3.45 1.46 -3.50
CA VAL A 34 3.73 2.56 -4.44
C VAL A 34 2.54 2.83 -5.35
N CYS A 35 1.96 1.77 -5.91
CA CYS A 35 0.94 1.87 -6.96
C CYS A 35 -0.47 2.16 -6.45
N PHE A 36 -0.74 1.97 -5.15
CA PHE A 36 -2.08 2.07 -4.58
C PHE A 36 -2.11 3.20 -3.54
N PRO A 37 -2.70 4.36 -3.87
CA PRO A 37 -2.93 5.42 -2.91
C PRO A 37 -3.81 4.95 -1.75
N PHE A 38 -3.49 5.42 -0.53
CA PHE A 38 -4.33 5.19 0.64
C PHE A 38 -5.36 6.32 0.78
N ASP A 39 -6.56 5.97 1.22
CA ASP A 39 -7.55 6.96 1.62
C ASP A 39 -7.13 7.59 2.95
N VAL A 40 -6.99 8.92 2.96
CA VAL A 40 -6.59 9.71 4.13
C VAL A 40 -7.72 10.62 4.62
N GLY A 41 -8.93 10.47 4.07
CA GLY A 41 -10.06 11.34 4.35
C GLY A 41 -9.76 12.80 4.00
N SER A 42 -9.89 13.69 4.98
CA SER A 42 -9.59 15.12 4.82
C SER A 42 -8.18 15.52 5.31
N ALA A 43 -7.36 14.54 5.72
CA ALA A 43 -6.02 14.82 6.22
C ALA A 43 -5.11 15.35 5.10
N ARG A 44 -4.20 16.24 5.47
CA ARG A 44 -3.21 16.78 4.53
C ARG A 44 -2.05 15.82 4.35
N THR A 45 -1.57 15.70 3.12
CA THR A 45 -0.33 15.03 2.75
C THR A 45 0.35 15.82 1.61
N LEU A 46 1.48 15.33 1.07
CA LEU A 46 2.18 15.95 -0.06
C LEU A 46 1.23 16.12 -1.26
N PRO A 47 1.33 17.22 -2.03
CA PRO A 47 0.45 17.42 -3.18
C PRO A 47 0.70 16.35 -4.25
N MET A 48 -0.33 16.03 -5.03
CA MET A 48 -0.25 15.13 -6.18
C MET A 48 -1.00 15.77 -7.35
N GLY A 49 -0.56 15.46 -8.56
CA GLY A 49 -1.28 15.79 -9.77
C GLY A 49 -2.57 14.96 -9.92
N PRO A 50 -3.46 15.36 -10.85
CA PRO A 50 -4.77 14.73 -11.00
C PRO A 50 -4.74 13.40 -11.78
N ASN A 51 -3.63 13.05 -12.45
CA ASN A 51 -3.61 11.98 -13.46
C ASN A 51 -3.13 10.62 -12.91
N GLY A 52 -3.74 10.16 -11.82
CA GLY A 52 -3.53 8.81 -11.29
C GLY A 52 -2.40 8.70 -10.25
N TRP A 53 -2.03 7.47 -9.91
CA TRP A 53 -1.30 7.17 -8.67
C TRP A 53 0.14 7.69 -8.63
N HIS A 54 0.80 7.88 -9.78
CA HIS A 54 2.19 8.33 -9.90
C HIS A 54 2.33 9.79 -10.34
N ASP A 55 1.23 10.50 -10.60
CA ASP A 55 1.29 11.85 -11.13
C ASP A 55 1.70 12.83 -10.02
N THR A 56 2.97 13.20 -9.99
CA THR A 56 3.47 14.21 -9.06
C THR A 56 3.04 15.60 -9.51
N ASP A 57 2.76 16.48 -8.55
CA ASP A 57 2.41 17.86 -8.86
C ASP A 57 3.64 18.58 -9.41
N ARG A 58 3.58 19.00 -10.68
CA ARG A 58 4.70 19.68 -11.37
C ARG A 58 4.99 21.09 -10.84
N THR A 59 4.06 21.67 -10.07
CA THR A 59 4.23 22.97 -9.42
C THR A 59 4.86 22.86 -8.04
N TYR A 60 4.96 21.64 -7.49
CA TYR A 60 5.59 21.41 -6.21
C TYR A 60 7.11 21.63 -6.26
N ASP A 61 7.63 22.41 -5.31
CA ASP A 61 9.05 22.63 -5.15
C ASP A 61 9.71 21.42 -4.45
N VAL A 62 10.31 20.54 -5.26
CA VAL A 62 10.97 19.31 -4.80
C VAL A 62 12.13 19.59 -3.84
N SER A 63 12.70 20.80 -3.80
CA SER A 63 13.74 21.14 -2.82
C SER A 63 13.22 21.12 -1.37
N ARG A 64 11.91 21.26 -1.19
CA ARG A 64 11.22 21.21 0.11
C ARG A 64 10.80 19.81 0.53
N LEU A 65 10.98 18.80 -0.33
CA LEU A 65 10.40 17.46 -0.15
C LEU A 65 10.71 16.88 1.22
N ILE A 66 11.97 16.96 1.66
CA ILE A 66 12.40 16.37 2.92
C ILE A 66 11.73 17.09 4.10
N ASP A 67 11.80 18.42 4.14
CA ASP A 67 11.27 19.20 5.26
C ASP A 67 9.75 19.11 5.35
N ASP A 68 9.04 19.19 4.22
CA ASP A 68 7.58 19.03 4.18
C ASP A 68 7.18 17.60 4.58
N THR A 69 7.92 16.57 4.16
CA THR A 69 7.67 15.18 4.57
C THR A 69 7.81 15.03 6.08
N ILE A 70 8.89 15.53 6.68
CA ILE A 70 9.09 15.43 8.14
C ILE A 70 8.01 16.20 8.91
N ALA A 71 7.61 17.38 8.42
CA ALA A 71 6.54 18.16 9.04
C ALA A 71 5.19 17.44 9.02
N LEU A 72 4.89 16.69 7.96
CA LEU A 72 3.67 15.89 7.83
C LEU A 72 3.67 14.63 8.71
N LEU A 73 4.85 14.14 9.12
CA LEU A 73 5.02 12.98 10.00
C LEU A 73 5.05 13.33 11.50
N GLY A 74 4.43 14.45 11.89
CA GLY A 74 4.37 14.91 13.29
C GLY A 74 3.61 13.95 14.22
N PRO A 75 3.75 14.05 15.56
CA PRO A 75 3.31 13.02 16.51
C PRO A 75 1.82 12.64 16.46
N SER A 76 0.95 13.57 16.05
CA SER A 76 -0.50 13.36 15.96
C SER A 76 -0.97 12.83 14.59
N THR A 77 -0.06 12.62 13.64
CA THR A 77 -0.41 12.12 12.31
C THR A 77 -0.79 10.63 12.39
N PRO A 78 -2.00 10.23 11.94
CA PRO A 78 -2.41 8.83 11.85
C PRO A 78 -1.48 8.03 10.94
N VAL A 79 -1.31 6.75 11.21
CA VAL A 79 -0.39 5.87 10.48
C VAL A 79 -0.78 5.74 9.01
N ILE A 80 -2.06 5.65 8.67
CA ILE A 80 -2.50 5.65 7.25
C ILE A 80 -2.06 6.93 6.51
N VAL A 81 -2.11 8.08 7.18
CA VAL A 81 -1.65 9.36 6.61
C VAL A 81 -0.13 9.38 6.45
N ARG A 82 0.62 8.77 7.39
CA ARG A 82 2.08 8.57 7.26
C ARG A 82 2.41 7.70 6.06
N MET A 83 1.69 6.60 5.88
CA MET A 83 1.85 5.67 4.76
C MET A 83 1.69 6.38 3.42
N GLU A 84 0.60 7.14 3.25
CA GLU A 84 0.38 7.92 2.02
C GLU A 84 1.42 9.02 1.81
N THR A 85 1.85 9.68 2.88
CA THR A 85 2.89 10.70 2.82
C THR A 85 4.22 10.11 2.35
N LEU A 86 4.63 8.96 2.89
CA LEU A 86 5.86 8.27 2.52
C LEU A 86 5.78 7.69 1.10
N ARG A 87 4.60 7.20 0.68
CA ARG A 87 4.35 6.79 -0.71
C ARG A 87 4.57 7.96 -1.67
N ARG A 88 3.93 9.11 -1.43
CA ARG A 88 4.08 10.31 -2.28
C ARG A 88 5.51 10.82 -2.26
N ALA A 89 6.16 10.85 -1.10
CA ALA A 89 7.55 11.23 -0.98
C ALA A 89 8.47 10.34 -1.83
N THR A 90 8.18 9.03 -1.87
CA THR A 90 8.88 8.09 -2.74
C THR A 90 8.69 8.39 -4.22
N LEU A 91 7.51 8.81 -4.64
CA LEU A 91 7.27 9.18 -6.05
C LEU A 91 8.05 10.44 -6.44
N TYR A 92 8.08 11.47 -5.60
CA TYR A 92 8.88 12.67 -5.83
C TYR A 92 10.39 12.38 -5.84
N ALA A 93 10.85 11.53 -4.91
CA ALA A 93 12.26 11.13 -4.83
C ALA A 93 12.66 10.12 -5.91
N GLY A 94 11.69 9.48 -6.57
CA GLY A 94 11.88 8.31 -7.43
C GLY A 94 12.84 8.53 -8.59
N THR A 95 13.01 9.77 -9.08
CA THR A 95 13.96 10.13 -10.16
C THR A 95 15.23 10.83 -9.65
N ASN A 96 15.34 11.11 -8.35
CA ASN A 96 16.46 11.83 -7.76
C ASN A 96 17.09 11.03 -6.59
N PRO A 97 18.13 10.22 -6.86
CA PRO A 97 18.73 9.37 -5.85
C PRO A 97 19.37 10.16 -4.69
N THR A 98 19.81 11.40 -4.94
CA THR A 98 20.35 12.28 -3.88
C THR A 98 19.26 12.65 -2.88
N ILE A 99 18.08 13.04 -3.35
CA ILE A 99 16.94 13.35 -2.49
C ILE A 99 16.43 12.10 -1.78
N ALA A 100 16.37 10.96 -2.47
CA ALA A 100 15.97 9.70 -1.86
C ALA A 100 16.92 9.29 -0.72
N ALA A 101 18.23 9.37 -0.95
CA ALA A 101 19.23 9.07 0.07
C ALA A 101 19.15 10.04 1.27
N ALA A 102 18.95 11.33 1.01
CA ALA A 102 18.83 12.33 2.07
C ALA A 102 17.55 12.16 2.90
N LEU A 103 16.41 11.82 2.27
CA LEU A 103 15.17 11.50 2.99
C LEU A 103 15.34 10.24 3.86
N LEU A 104 15.95 9.18 3.31
CA LEU A 104 16.23 7.96 4.05
C LEU A 104 17.09 8.24 5.30
N ALA A 105 18.21 8.96 5.12
CA ALA A 105 19.10 9.33 6.22
C ALA A 105 18.39 10.21 7.27
N LYS A 106 17.49 11.09 6.86
CA LYS A 106 16.71 11.94 7.76
C LYS A 106 15.76 11.12 8.64
N LEU A 107 15.07 10.13 8.06
CA LEU A 107 14.18 9.24 8.82
C LEU A 107 14.97 8.27 9.70
N GLU A 108 16.11 7.76 9.25
CA GLU A 108 17.01 6.94 10.06
C GLU A 108 17.47 7.71 11.31
N ALA A 109 17.94 8.94 11.15
CA ALA A 109 18.36 9.79 12.25
C ALA A 109 17.21 10.08 13.23
N ARG A 110 16.00 10.30 12.72
CA ARG A 110 14.79 10.49 13.55
C ARG A 110 14.43 9.21 14.32
N ALA A 111 14.54 8.03 13.71
CA ALA A 111 14.29 6.76 14.36
C ALA A 111 15.34 6.40 15.43
N ALA A 112 16.58 6.91 15.30
CA ALA A 112 17.65 6.74 16.28
C ALA A 112 17.58 7.74 17.45
N ALA A 113 16.85 8.84 17.31
CA ALA A 113 16.73 9.87 18.34
C ALA A 113 15.90 9.40 19.54
N ARG A 114 16.26 9.87 20.74
CA ARG A 114 15.44 9.67 21.94
C ARG A 114 14.30 10.69 21.96
N GLN A 115 13.11 10.25 21.56
CA GLN A 115 11.91 11.09 21.51
C GLN A 115 10.65 10.31 21.97
N PRO A 116 9.61 11.00 22.47
CA PRO A 116 8.40 10.35 22.98
C PRO A 116 7.67 9.49 21.95
N ASP A 117 7.74 9.85 20.67
CA ASP A 117 7.08 9.19 19.54
C ASP A 117 8.02 8.22 18.77
N VAL A 118 9.03 7.67 19.45
CA VAL A 118 10.03 6.78 18.83
C VAL A 118 9.41 5.60 18.07
N SER A 119 8.26 5.08 18.51
CA SER A 119 7.54 4.02 17.80
C SER A 119 7.17 4.44 16.38
N LEU A 120 6.57 5.62 16.23
CA LEU A 120 6.15 6.15 14.93
C LEU A 120 7.36 6.55 14.08
N ALA A 121 8.44 7.03 14.69
CA ALA A 121 9.69 7.29 13.95
C ALA A 121 10.33 6.01 13.38
N VAL A 122 10.35 4.93 14.17
CA VAL A 122 10.80 3.60 13.73
C VAL A 122 9.88 3.06 12.63
N PHE A 123 8.57 3.25 12.77
CA PHE A 123 7.60 2.92 11.72
C PHE A 123 7.90 3.66 10.42
N ASP A 124 8.03 4.99 10.47
CA ASP A 124 8.23 5.83 9.28
C ASP A 124 9.49 5.41 8.51
N PHE A 125 10.59 5.14 9.23
CA PHE A 125 11.84 4.69 8.63
C PHE A 125 11.70 3.29 8.00
N GLY A 126 11.15 2.32 8.75
CA GLY A 126 10.94 0.96 8.24
C GLY A 126 10.00 0.91 7.04
N TYR A 127 8.93 1.70 7.07
CA TYR A 127 7.97 1.80 5.98
C TYR A 127 8.61 2.40 4.72
N LEU A 128 9.37 3.50 4.84
CA LEU A 128 10.07 4.09 3.70
C LEU A 128 11.04 3.10 3.04
N VAL A 129 11.78 2.32 3.83
CA VAL A 129 12.69 1.28 3.32
C VAL A 129 11.94 0.28 2.44
N GLU A 130 10.79 -0.22 2.88
CA GLU A 130 9.99 -1.15 2.09
C GLU A 130 9.36 -0.48 0.86
N THR A 131 8.92 0.78 0.98
CA THR A 131 8.39 1.56 -0.15
C THR A 131 9.47 1.78 -1.22
N TYR A 132 10.71 2.11 -0.82
CA TYR A 132 11.86 2.25 -1.73
C TYR A 132 12.23 0.93 -2.41
N ARG A 133 12.23 -0.18 -1.65
CA ARG A 133 12.49 -1.51 -2.22
C ARG A 133 11.48 -1.87 -3.31
N GLN A 134 10.21 -1.54 -3.10
CA GLN A 134 9.17 -1.72 -4.10
C GLN A 134 9.30 -0.75 -5.28
N ALA A 135 9.65 0.51 -5.02
CA ALA A 135 9.82 1.55 -6.03
C ALA A 135 11.02 1.28 -6.97
N ALA A 136 12.06 0.61 -6.49
CA ALA A 136 13.23 0.20 -7.27
C ALA A 136 12.85 -0.64 -8.51
N LEU A 137 11.76 -1.41 -8.42
CA LEU A 137 11.23 -2.22 -9.53
C LEU A 137 10.71 -1.35 -10.70
N MET A 138 10.45 -0.06 -10.47
CA MET A 138 9.84 0.84 -11.45
C MET A 138 10.77 1.97 -11.88
N PHE A 139 11.46 2.63 -10.94
CA PHE A 139 12.22 3.84 -11.25
C PHE A 139 13.70 3.60 -11.55
N LYS A 140 14.18 2.34 -11.48
CA LYS A 140 15.59 1.93 -11.69
C LYS A 140 16.62 2.66 -10.81
N ASN A 141 16.17 3.50 -9.88
CA ASN A 141 16.98 4.11 -8.85
C ASN A 141 16.98 3.18 -7.63
N THR A 142 18.10 2.51 -7.43
CA THR A 142 18.34 1.69 -6.25
C THR A 142 19.24 2.45 -5.29
N LEU A 143 18.87 2.44 -4.00
CA LEU A 143 19.76 2.87 -2.94
C LEU A 143 20.38 1.61 -2.34
N PRO A 144 21.71 1.37 -2.47
CA PRO A 144 22.33 0.15 -1.94
C PRO A 144 22.09 -0.06 -0.44
N SER A 145 21.93 1.02 0.33
CA SER A 145 21.60 0.96 1.76
C SER A 145 20.23 0.34 2.04
N VAL A 146 19.25 0.45 1.13
CA VAL A 146 17.92 -0.15 1.32
C VAL A 146 18.02 -1.68 1.34
N GLU A 147 18.95 -2.29 0.60
CA GLU A 147 19.11 -3.74 0.55
C GLU A 147 19.62 -4.34 1.87
N THR A 148 20.31 -3.55 2.69
CA THR A 148 20.87 -4.02 3.97
C THR A 148 19.99 -3.73 5.18
N ILE A 149 18.90 -2.95 5.01
CA ILE A 149 18.01 -2.56 6.10
C ILE A 149 16.76 -3.45 6.10
N ASP A 150 16.50 -4.12 7.23
CA ASP A 150 15.26 -4.87 7.46
C ASP A 150 14.09 -3.93 7.80
N GLY A 151 13.50 -3.33 6.76
CA GLY A 151 12.38 -2.41 6.86
C GLY A 151 11.15 -3.05 7.50
N TYR A 152 10.82 -4.27 7.10
CA TYR A 152 9.73 -5.04 7.70
C TYR A 152 9.96 -5.30 9.20
N GLY A 153 11.16 -5.71 9.60
CA GLY A 153 11.51 -5.88 11.01
C GLY A 153 11.40 -4.58 11.82
N LEU A 154 11.70 -3.42 11.23
CA LEU A 154 11.48 -2.11 11.85
C LEU A 154 9.99 -1.81 12.03
N VAL A 155 9.15 -2.08 11.03
CA VAL A 155 7.69 -1.93 11.15
C VAL A 155 7.13 -2.86 12.23
N GLN A 156 7.61 -4.11 12.30
CA GLN A 156 7.24 -5.05 13.37
C GLN A 156 7.69 -4.56 14.75
N LYS A 157 8.88 -3.95 14.85
CA LYS A 157 9.38 -3.34 16.08
C LYS A 157 8.49 -2.18 16.53
N ALA A 158 8.04 -1.32 15.61
CA ALA A 158 7.08 -0.26 15.93
C ALA A 158 5.75 -0.83 16.44
N TYR A 159 5.24 -1.88 15.80
CA TYR A 159 4.01 -2.56 16.26
C TYR A 159 4.17 -3.15 17.67
N ALA A 160 5.36 -3.66 18.01
CA ALA A 160 5.64 -4.16 19.34
C ALA A 160 5.70 -3.04 20.41
N PHE A 161 6.13 -1.83 20.03
CA PHE A 161 6.10 -0.66 20.93
C PHE A 161 4.70 -0.09 21.11
N GLN A 162 3.89 -0.09 20.05
CA GLN A 162 2.52 0.42 20.07
C GLN A 162 1.62 -0.53 19.28
N ARG A 163 0.72 -1.22 19.99
CA ARG A 163 -0.27 -2.14 19.41
C ARG A 163 -1.36 -1.37 18.69
N ASP A 164 -1.03 -0.88 17.50
CA ASP A 164 -1.86 -0.05 16.65
C ASP A 164 -2.39 -0.85 15.45
N ALA A 165 -3.69 -0.76 15.19
CA ALA A 165 -4.34 -1.49 14.11
C ALA A 165 -3.93 -1.00 12.72
N GLU A 166 -3.57 0.28 12.56
CA GLU A 166 -3.06 0.82 11.31
C GLU A 166 -1.62 0.36 11.05
N ILE A 167 -0.79 0.16 12.09
CA ILE A 167 0.53 -0.47 11.94
C ILE A 167 0.38 -1.95 11.56
N ALA A 168 -0.59 -2.67 12.13
CA ALA A 168 -0.92 -4.03 11.69
C ALA A 168 -1.37 -4.06 10.22
N PHE A 169 -2.15 -3.07 9.78
CA PHE A 169 -2.54 -2.92 8.37
C PHE A 169 -1.32 -2.72 7.47
N ALA A 170 -0.42 -1.79 7.80
CA ALA A 170 0.83 -1.59 7.07
C ALA A 170 1.67 -2.88 7.01
N SER A 171 1.78 -3.59 8.13
CA SER A 171 2.49 -4.86 8.23
C SER A 171 1.89 -5.93 7.32
N ALA A 172 0.56 -6.00 7.21
CA ALA A 172 -0.14 -6.91 6.31
C ALA A 172 0.17 -6.58 4.84
N ILE A 173 0.20 -5.29 4.46
CA ILE A 173 0.50 -4.88 3.08
C ILE A 173 1.94 -5.24 2.70
N ILE A 174 2.92 -4.94 3.57
CA ILE A 174 4.32 -5.30 3.33
C ILE A 174 4.47 -6.82 3.22
N ALA A 175 3.73 -7.57 4.04
CA ALA A 175 3.71 -9.02 4.05
C ALA A 175 2.91 -9.65 2.90
N ALA A 176 2.27 -8.88 2.02
CA ALA A 176 1.41 -9.43 0.97
C ALA A 176 2.17 -9.86 -0.29
N SER A 177 3.29 -9.21 -0.61
CA SER A 177 4.03 -9.46 -1.86
C SER A 177 5.55 -9.30 -1.69
N PRO A 178 6.30 -10.43 -1.61
CA PRO A 178 5.80 -11.81 -1.56
C PRO A 178 5.02 -12.09 -0.27
N LYS A 179 4.05 -13.02 -0.32
CA LYS A 179 3.25 -13.38 0.86
C LYS A 179 4.15 -13.99 1.94
N ARG A 180 4.30 -13.29 3.07
CA ARG A 180 5.00 -13.77 4.28
C ARG A 180 4.05 -14.56 5.18
N ALA A 181 4.61 -15.45 6.01
CA ALA A 181 3.84 -16.28 6.94
C ALA A 181 2.94 -15.45 7.88
N ASP A 182 3.43 -14.28 8.29
CA ASP A 182 2.76 -13.40 9.25
C ASP A 182 1.59 -12.59 8.64
N PHE A 183 1.40 -12.64 7.32
CA PHE A 183 0.35 -11.87 6.62
C PHE A 183 -1.03 -12.03 7.26
N ASP A 184 -1.45 -13.28 7.50
CA ASP A 184 -2.78 -13.57 8.01
C ASP A 184 -2.95 -13.16 9.48
N ALA A 185 -1.86 -13.07 10.26
CA ALA A 185 -1.88 -12.53 11.61
C ALA A 185 -2.07 -11.00 11.57
N HIS A 186 -1.25 -10.29 10.81
CA HIS A 186 -1.34 -8.83 10.66
C HIS A 186 -2.70 -8.38 10.13
N ARG A 187 -3.23 -9.08 9.11
CA ARG A 187 -4.56 -8.78 8.56
C ARG A 187 -5.65 -8.91 9.63
N ARG A 188 -5.57 -9.92 10.50
CA ARG A 188 -6.56 -10.15 11.55
C ARG A 188 -6.54 -9.04 12.60
N ASP A 189 -5.35 -8.60 12.99
CA ASP A 189 -5.16 -7.52 13.95
C ASP A 189 -5.68 -6.19 13.37
N ALA A 190 -5.39 -5.91 12.09
CA ALA A 190 -5.94 -4.76 11.38
C ALA A 190 -7.48 -4.78 11.33
N LEU A 191 -8.07 -5.94 10.98
CA LEU A 191 -9.53 -6.13 10.96
C LEU A 191 -10.18 -5.96 12.33
N ALA A 192 -9.47 -6.27 13.41
CA ALA A 192 -10.00 -6.08 14.77
C ALA A 192 -10.20 -4.59 15.09
N GLY A 193 -9.23 -3.73 14.73
CA GLY A 193 -9.34 -2.28 14.92
C GLY A 193 -10.29 -1.58 13.94
N ALA A 194 -10.44 -2.11 12.73
CA ALA A 194 -11.32 -1.56 11.70
C ALA A 194 -12.81 -1.58 12.06
N LYS A 195 -13.23 -2.36 13.06
CA LYS A 195 -14.62 -2.43 13.52
C LYS A 195 -15.14 -1.08 14.02
N THR A 196 -14.25 -0.21 14.50
CA THR A 196 -14.57 1.11 15.05
C THR A 196 -13.93 2.26 14.27
N ASP A 197 -13.22 1.96 13.18
CA ASP A 197 -12.49 2.93 12.37
C ASP A 197 -12.88 2.75 10.90
N ALA A 198 -13.74 3.65 10.41
CA ALA A 198 -14.26 3.60 9.05
C ALA A 198 -13.17 3.85 8.00
N LEU A 199 -12.16 4.67 8.31
CA LEU A 199 -11.07 4.98 7.38
C LEU A 199 -10.17 3.76 7.22
N LEU A 200 -9.80 3.12 8.33
CA LEU A 200 -9.05 1.86 8.30
C LEU A 200 -9.85 0.75 7.61
N SER A 201 -11.16 0.64 7.87
CA SER A 201 -12.04 -0.33 7.21
C SER A 201 -12.05 -0.18 5.69
N ALA A 202 -12.19 1.07 5.20
CA ALA A 202 -12.16 1.36 3.77
C ALA A 202 -10.81 1.00 3.13
N ASN A 203 -9.70 1.34 3.79
CA ASN A 203 -8.37 0.98 3.31
C ASN A 203 -8.15 -0.55 3.30
N ILE A 204 -8.57 -1.28 4.34
CA ILE A 204 -8.49 -2.75 4.33
C ILE A 204 -9.30 -3.34 3.17
N ALA A 205 -10.50 -2.84 2.93
CA ALA A 205 -11.35 -3.31 1.84
C ALA A 205 -10.68 -3.11 0.47
N THR A 206 -9.99 -1.99 0.26
CA THR A 206 -9.27 -1.70 -0.99
C THR A 206 -8.00 -2.55 -1.14
N HIS A 207 -7.22 -2.69 -0.07
CA HIS A 207 -5.83 -3.17 -0.17
C HIS A 207 -5.64 -4.65 0.23
N LEU A 208 -6.57 -5.26 0.97
CA LEU A 208 -6.41 -6.61 1.53
C LEU A 208 -7.55 -7.60 1.19
N SER A 209 -8.56 -7.18 0.43
CA SER A 209 -9.72 -8.04 0.09
C SER A 209 -9.42 -9.19 -0.86
N ASN A 210 -8.33 -9.14 -1.63
CA ASN A 210 -7.92 -10.21 -2.55
C ASN A 210 -6.38 -10.34 -2.56
N PRO A 211 -5.78 -11.01 -1.57
CA PRO A 211 -4.33 -11.23 -1.52
C PRO A 211 -3.83 -12.24 -2.56
#